data_AF-A0A5B6TF58-F1
#
_entry.id   AF-A0A5B6TF58-F1
#
_cell.length_a   1.000
_cell.length_b   1.000
_cell.length_c   1.000
_cell.angle_alpha   90.00
_cell.angle_beta   90.00
_cell.angle_gamma   90.00
#
_symmetry.space_group_name_H-M   'P 1'
#
loop_
_entity.id
_entity.type
_entity.pdbx_description
1 polymer ?
#
loop_
_entity_poly.entity_id
_entity_poly.type
_entity_poly.pdbx_seq_one_letter_code
_entity_poly.pdbx_strand_id
1 'polypeptide(L)'
;MLKTEMTNRIVDLVFFIALITLFVFLYKTKRSQEDNLNKGMIVVNFWNPSNSLPFDSTHGDYKRVSLTGVKQSDSLKMAEIKEHLKGFKAKVEEVNGIHVMFTGNSKYGDFIEVLDYCLQEDIERYIPYKNNLWILANGNLIR
;
A
#
# COMPACT_ATOMS: atom_id res chain seq x y z
N MET A 1 -4.51 58.99 -27.74
CA MET A 1 -3.89 57.83 -28.41
C MET A 1 -2.94 57.06 -27.47
N LEU A 2 -1.96 57.72 -26.84
CA LEU A 2 -1.02 57.11 -25.87
C LEU A 2 -1.67 56.34 -24.69
N LYS A 3 -2.79 56.82 -24.15
CA LYS A 3 -3.46 56.19 -22.99
C LYS A 3 -4.02 54.81 -23.34
N THR A 4 -4.59 54.65 -24.52
CA THR A 4 -5.19 53.39 -24.99
C THR A 4 -4.11 52.34 -25.25
N GLU A 5 -2.95 52.75 -25.79
CA GLU A 5 -1.82 51.86 -26.03
C GLU A 5 -1.21 51.33 -24.72
N MET A 6 -1.08 52.18 -23.69
CA MET A 6 -0.62 51.74 -22.37
C MET A 6 -1.60 50.77 -21.71
N THR A 7 -2.90 51.01 -21.80
CA THR A 7 -3.90 50.10 -21.23
C THR A 7 -3.83 48.71 -21.88
N ASN A 8 -3.68 48.63 -23.20
CA ASN A 8 -3.58 47.35 -23.90
C ASN A 8 -2.34 46.56 -23.47
N ARG A 9 -1.18 47.22 -23.33
CA ARG A 9 0.05 46.58 -22.85
C ARG A 9 -0.08 46.02 -21.43
N ILE A 10 -0.82 46.69 -20.56
CA ILE A 10 -1.07 46.21 -19.19
C ILE A 10 -1.97 44.97 -19.22
N VAL A 11 -3.02 44.96 -20.05
CA VAL A 11 -3.92 43.81 -20.20
C VAL A 11 -3.14 42.59 -20.73
N ASP A 12 -2.29 42.78 -21.74
CA ASP A 12 -1.46 41.71 -22.30
C ASP A 12 -0.49 41.15 -21.25
N LEU A 13 0.14 42.01 -20.45
CA LEU A 13 1.03 41.60 -19.36
C LEU A 13 0.29 40.75 -18.32
N VAL A 14 -0.90 41.19 -17.88
CA VAL A 14 -1.72 40.45 -16.90
C VAL A 14 -2.14 39.10 -17.46
N PHE A 15 -2.52 39.05 -18.74
CA PHE A 15 -2.86 37.81 -19.42
C PHE A 15 -1.67 36.83 -19.46
N PHE A 16 -0.47 37.32 -19.81
CA PHE A 16 0.74 36.51 -19.80
C PHE A 16 1.07 35.94 -18.42
N ILE A 17 0.95 36.75 -17.37
CA ILE A 17 1.19 36.29 -15.99
C ILE A 17 0.18 35.21 -15.61
N ALA A 18 -1.09 35.38 -15.94
CA ALA A 18 -2.13 34.37 -15.69
C ALA A 18 -1.87 33.06 -16.43
N LEU A 19 -1.33 33.14 -17.65
CA LEU A 19 -1.00 31.96 -18.45
C LEU A 19 0.19 31.19 -17.87
N ILE A 20 1.21 31.90 -17.38
CA ILE A 20 2.37 31.30 -16.71
C ILE A 20 1.94 30.62 -15.39
N THR A 21 1.13 31.28 -14.57
CA THR A 21 0.68 30.68 -13.30
C THR A 21 -0.18 29.46 -13.53
N LEU A 22 -1.06 29.47 -14.55
CA LEU A 22 -1.85 28.31 -14.95
C LEU A 22 -0.94 27.16 -15.41
N PHE A 23 0.08 27.44 -16.23
CA PHE A 23 1.00 26.41 -16.70
C PHE A 23 1.79 25.78 -15.55
N VAL A 24 2.29 26.58 -14.61
CA VAL A 24 2.98 26.09 -13.41
C VAL A 24 2.06 25.24 -12.54
N PHE A 25 0.79 25.65 -12.38
CA PHE A 25 -0.20 24.89 -11.62
C PHE A 25 -0.51 23.53 -12.25
N LEU A 26 -0.72 23.49 -13.58
CA LEU A 26 -0.95 22.25 -14.31
C LEU A 26 0.26 21.31 -14.25
N TYR A 27 1.48 21.85 -14.40
CA TYR A 27 2.72 21.09 -14.30
C TYR A 27 2.89 20.43 -12.92
N LYS A 28 2.65 21.18 -11.84
CA LYS A 28 2.70 20.64 -10.46
C LYS A 28 1.67 19.54 -10.25
N THR A 29 0.45 19.72 -10.76
CA THR A 29 -0.62 18.72 -10.62
C THR A 29 -0.26 17.42 -11.34
N LYS A 30 0.27 17.49 -12.57
CA LYS A 30 0.71 16.31 -13.32
C LYS A 30 1.84 15.56 -12.61
N ARG A 31 2.86 16.29 -12.15
CA ARG A 31 4.00 15.69 -11.43
C ARG A 31 3.55 15.02 -10.13
N SER A 32 2.65 15.65 -9.38
CA SER A 32 2.07 15.06 -8.17
C SER A 32 1.32 13.75 -8.49
N GLN A 33 0.60 13.67 -9.61
CA GLN A 33 -0.05 12.42 -10.02
C GLN A 33 0.95 11.33 -10.40
N GLU A 34 2.02 11.65 -11.14
CA GLU A 34 3.07 10.69 -11.51
C GLU A 34 3.86 10.19 -10.29
N ASP A 35 4.19 11.07 -9.35
CA ASP A 35 4.89 10.70 -8.10
C ASP A 35 4.01 9.83 -7.18
N ASN A 36 2.68 9.97 -7.25
CA ASN A 36 1.74 9.10 -6.53
C ASN A 36 1.51 7.76 -7.25
N LEU A 37 1.50 7.74 -8.58
CA LEU A 37 1.37 6.51 -9.38
C LEU A 37 2.57 5.58 -9.20
N ASN A 38 3.79 6.12 -9.14
CA ASN A 38 5.01 5.32 -8.94
C ASN A 38 5.16 4.75 -7.52
N LYS A 39 4.44 5.28 -6.51
CA LYS A 39 4.43 4.73 -5.15
C LYS A 39 3.42 3.60 -4.95
N GLY A 40 2.49 3.41 -5.90
CA GLY A 40 1.42 2.41 -5.80
C GLY A 40 1.67 1.10 -6.55
N MET A 41 2.76 0.99 -7.33
CA MET A 41 3.12 -0.28 -7.96
C MET A 41 3.92 -1.14 -6.98
N ILE A 42 3.22 -1.93 -6.17
CA ILE A 42 3.79 -3.18 -5.68
C ILE A 42 4.00 -4.03 -6.92
N VAL A 43 5.25 -4.16 -7.38
CA VAL A 43 5.59 -5.13 -8.41
C VAL A 43 5.39 -6.50 -7.79
N VAL A 44 4.18 -7.05 -7.91
CA VAL A 44 3.84 -8.40 -7.47
C VAL A 44 4.48 -9.39 -8.46
N ASN A 45 5.82 -9.47 -8.49
CA ASN A 45 6.56 -10.46 -9.28
C ASN A 45 6.65 -11.81 -8.54
N PHE A 46 5.57 -12.21 -7.84
CA PHE A 46 5.59 -13.34 -6.90
C PHE A 46 5.04 -14.65 -7.47
N TRP A 47 4.42 -14.63 -8.66
CA TRP A 47 3.76 -15.82 -9.17
C TRP A 47 4.69 -16.66 -10.04
N ASN A 48 5.47 -17.53 -9.40
CA ASN A 48 5.97 -18.73 -10.05
C ASN A 48 5.34 -19.98 -9.41
N PRO A 49 4.32 -20.60 -10.03
CA PRO A 49 3.61 -21.74 -9.47
C PRO A 49 4.47 -23.01 -9.38
N SER A 50 5.67 -23.04 -9.99
CA SER A 50 6.58 -24.19 -9.94
C SER A 50 7.44 -24.24 -8.68
N ASN A 51 7.50 -23.17 -7.89
CA ASN A 51 8.40 -23.09 -6.75
C ASN A 51 7.68 -23.49 -5.45
N SER A 52 8.28 -24.42 -4.71
CA SER A 52 7.97 -24.63 -3.29
C SER A 52 8.08 -23.31 -2.53
N LEU A 53 7.29 -23.15 -1.46
CA LEU A 53 7.38 -21.97 -0.59
C LEU A 53 8.86 -21.70 -0.24
N PRO A 54 9.35 -20.46 -0.36
CA PRO A 54 10.75 -20.14 -0.07
C PRO A 54 11.08 -20.18 1.43
N PHE A 55 10.15 -20.67 2.26
CA PHE A 55 10.28 -20.78 3.71
C PHE A 55 9.51 -22.02 4.19
N ASP A 56 9.98 -22.59 5.29
CA ASP A 56 9.34 -23.72 5.93
C ASP A 56 8.08 -23.27 6.68
N SER A 57 6.90 -23.58 6.16
CA SER A 57 5.62 -23.30 6.83
C SER A 57 5.41 -24.09 8.12
N THR A 58 6.27 -25.07 8.41
CA THR A 58 6.26 -25.87 9.64
C THR A 58 7.15 -25.28 10.74
N HIS A 59 7.96 -24.26 10.42
CA HIS A 59 8.83 -23.59 11.37
C HIS A 59 8.31 -22.20 11.74
N GLY A 60 8.10 -21.99 13.05
CA GLY A 60 7.60 -20.76 13.63
C GLY A 60 6.11 -20.81 13.98
N ASP A 61 5.75 -20.24 15.13
CA ASP A 61 4.36 -20.05 15.50
C ASP A 61 3.77 -18.92 14.64
N TYR A 62 2.63 -19.21 14.00
CA TYR A 62 1.85 -18.21 13.28
C TYR A 62 0.46 -18.10 13.90
N LYS A 63 0.03 -16.87 14.16
CA LYS A 63 -1.38 -16.59 14.35
C LYS A 63 -2.10 -16.77 13.01
N ARG A 64 -3.03 -17.73 12.94
CA ARG A 64 -3.79 -17.99 11.71
C ARG A 64 -5.11 -17.23 11.73
N VAL A 65 -5.37 -16.46 10.68
CA VAL A 65 -6.63 -15.74 10.48
C VAL A 65 -7.16 -16.05 9.09
N SER A 66 -8.45 -16.36 8.98
CA SER A 66 -9.07 -16.69 7.67
C SER A 66 -10.20 -15.72 7.33
N LEU A 67 -10.06 -15.00 6.23
CA LEU A 67 -11.11 -14.13 5.69
C LEU A 67 -11.99 -14.95 4.74
N THR A 68 -13.31 -14.91 4.94
CA THR A 68 -14.26 -15.82 4.28
C THR A 68 -15.13 -15.17 3.20
N GLY A 69 -15.01 -13.86 3.00
CA GLY A 69 -15.91 -13.05 2.18
C GLY A 69 -17.19 -12.61 2.91
N VAL A 70 -17.33 -12.94 4.20
CA VAL A 70 -18.53 -12.63 4.99
C VAL A 70 -18.28 -11.34 5.77
N LYS A 71 -18.85 -10.24 5.28
CA LYS A 71 -18.57 -8.86 5.73
C LYS A 71 -18.48 -8.70 7.26
N GLN A 72 -19.44 -9.24 8.02
CA GLN A 72 -19.49 -9.07 9.47
C GLN A 72 -18.41 -9.88 10.21
N SER A 73 -18.11 -11.09 9.74
CA SER A 73 -17.04 -11.91 10.32
C SER A 73 -15.68 -11.34 9.97
N ASP A 74 -15.51 -10.94 8.71
CA ASP A 74 -14.26 -10.42 8.20
C ASP A 74 -13.91 -9.06 8.79
N SER A 75 -14.90 -8.20 9.11
CA SER A 75 -14.61 -6.92 9.78
C SER A 75 -13.97 -7.11 11.16
N LEU A 76 -14.40 -8.12 11.93
CA LEU A 76 -13.81 -8.42 13.23
C LEU A 76 -12.39 -8.99 13.07
N LYS A 77 -12.20 -9.90 12.11
CA LYS A 77 -10.89 -10.48 11.80
C LYS A 77 -9.92 -9.43 11.25
N MET A 78 -10.41 -8.46 10.49
CA MET A 78 -9.60 -7.37 9.97
C MET A 78 -9.12 -6.44 11.09
N ALA A 79 -9.99 -6.14 12.06
CA ALA A 79 -9.59 -5.43 13.28
C ALA A 79 -8.57 -6.23 14.11
N GLU A 80 -8.74 -7.55 14.20
CA GLU A 80 -7.80 -8.45 14.87
C GLU A 80 -6.43 -8.48 14.17
N ILE A 81 -6.40 -8.53 12.83
CA ILE A 81 -5.16 -8.45 12.04
C ILE A 81 -4.48 -7.11 12.32
N LYS A 82 -5.20 -6.00 12.21
CA LYS A 82 -4.68 -4.66 12.44
C LYS A 82 -4.05 -4.51 13.83
N GLU A 83 -4.75 -4.95 14.88
CA GLU A 83 -4.23 -4.86 16.24
C GLU A 83 -3.02 -5.77 16.47
N HIS A 84 -2.96 -6.94 15.81
CA HIS A 84 -1.79 -7.81 15.86
C HIS A 84 -0.56 -7.19 15.20
N LEU A 85 -0.76 -6.48 14.07
CA LEU A 85 0.32 -5.81 13.34
C LEU A 85 0.74 -4.49 13.99
N LYS A 86 -0.05 -3.95 14.93
CA LYS A 86 0.27 -2.71 15.62
C LYS A 86 1.55 -2.84 16.46
N GLY A 87 2.55 -2.03 16.12
CA GLY A 87 3.86 -2.05 16.76
C GLY A 87 4.64 -3.35 16.51
N PHE A 88 4.35 -4.06 15.42
CA PHE A 88 5.00 -5.33 15.07
C PHE A 88 6.53 -5.21 15.00
N LYS A 89 7.04 -4.07 14.52
CA LYS A 89 8.49 -3.77 14.47
C LYS A 89 9.12 -3.57 15.85
N ALA A 90 8.37 -3.05 16.82
CA ALA A 90 8.87 -2.77 18.17
C ALA A 90 8.92 -4.03 19.06
N LYS A 91 8.12 -5.05 18.74
CA LYS A 91 7.99 -6.29 19.53
C LYS A 91 8.89 -7.40 18.98
N VAL A 92 10.18 -7.08 18.86
CA VAL A 92 11.22 -7.86 18.17
C VAL A 92 11.31 -9.33 18.61
N GLU A 93 10.97 -9.64 19.87
CA GLU A 93 11.18 -10.97 20.48
C GLU A 93 9.90 -11.74 20.87
N GLU A 94 8.74 -11.08 20.99
CA GLU A 94 7.53 -11.70 21.57
C GLU A 94 6.41 -12.01 20.57
N VAL A 95 6.42 -11.42 19.37
CA VAL A 95 5.29 -11.54 18.46
C VAL A 95 5.52 -12.66 17.46
N ASN A 96 4.67 -13.67 17.52
CA ASN A 96 4.53 -14.69 16.50
C ASN A 96 4.08 -14.05 15.17
N GLY A 97 4.58 -14.61 14.05
CA GLY A 97 4.13 -14.20 12.71
C GLY A 97 2.62 -14.33 12.56
N ILE A 98 2.05 -13.74 11.51
CA ILE A 98 0.63 -13.91 11.20
C ILE A 98 0.47 -14.49 9.80
N HIS A 99 -0.40 -15.48 9.67
CA HIS A 99 -0.77 -16.12 8.41
C HIS A 99 -2.23 -15.81 8.13
N VAL A 100 -2.46 -14.99 7.10
CA VAL A 100 -3.79 -14.60 6.65
C VAL A 100 -4.18 -15.45 5.45
N MET A 101 -5.29 -16.18 5.57
CA MET A 101 -5.84 -17.03 4.52
C MET A 101 -7.07 -16.36 3.91
N PHE A 102 -7.03 -16.11 2.61
CA PHE A 102 -8.14 -15.58 1.84
C PHE A 102 -8.87 -16.76 1.20
N THR A 103 -10.13 -16.97 1.53
CA THR A 103 -10.92 -18.03 0.87
C THR A 103 -11.34 -17.60 -0.55
N GLY A 104 -11.92 -18.51 -1.32
CA GLY A 104 -12.37 -18.21 -2.69
C GLY A 104 -13.42 -17.10 -2.80
N ASN A 105 -14.11 -16.77 -1.69
CA ASN A 105 -15.11 -15.71 -1.64
C ASN A 105 -14.57 -14.37 -1.08
N SER A 106 -13.32 -14.33 -0.63
CA SER A 106 -12.69 -13.10 -0.13
C SER A 106 -12.54 -12.09 -1.24
N LYS A 107 -12.70 -10.81 -0.90
CA LYS A 107 -12.52 -9.74 -1.89
C LYS A 107 -11.04 -9.47 -2.06
N TYR A 108 -10.61 -9.18 -3.28
CA TYR A 108 -9.26 -8.70 -3.55
C TYR A 108 -8.93 -7.44 -2.72
N GLY A 109 -9.93 -6.60 -2.45
CA GLY A 109 -9.79 -5.45 -1.57
C GLY A 109 -9.34 -5.81 -0.15
N ASP A 110 -9.77 -6.96 0.39
CA ASP A 110 -9.37 -7.40 1.73
C ASP A 110 -7.87 -7.77 1.75
N PHE A 111 -7.34 -8.31 0.64
CA PHE A 111 -5.90 -8.59 0.49
C PHE A 111 -5.08 -7.31 0.46
N ILE A 112 -5.53 -6.32 -0.31
CA ILE A 112 -4.89 -5.00 -0.38
C ILE A 112 -4.93 -4.30 1.00
N GLU A 113 -6.05 -4.38 1.71
CA GLU A 113 -6.19 -3.77 3.03
C GLU A 113 -5.18 -4.33 4.05
N VAL A 114 -4.92 -5.65 4.02
CA VAL A 114 -3.89 -6.25 4.90
C VAL A 114 -2.49 -5.78 4.51
N LEU A 115 -2.20 -5.59 3.21
CA LEU A 115 -0.93 -5.00 2.77
C LEU A 115 -0.79 -3.55 3.21
N ASP A 116 -1.87 -2.77 3.16
CA ASP A 116 -1.87 -1.39 3.66
C ASP A 116 -1.55 -1.33 5.16
N TYR A 117 -2.04 -2.29 5.95
CA TYR A 117 -1.63 -2.40 7.37
C TYR A 117 -0.15 -2.71 7.53
N CYS A 118 0.41 -3.59 6.70
CA CYS A 118 1.85 -3.86 6.71
C CYS A 118 2.65 -2.59 6.41
N LEU A 119 2.23 -1.81 5.41
CA LEU A 119 2.87 -0.55 5.03
C LEU A 119 2.77 0.51 6.14
N GLN A 120 1.62 0.64 6.80
CA GLN A 120 1.42 1.59 7.90
C GLN A 120 2.33 1.30 9.09
N GLU A 121 2.61 0.02 9.35
CA GLU A 121 3.43 -0.44 10.46
C GLU A 121 4.90 -0.69 10.07
N ASP A 122 5.31 -0.27 8.86
CA ASP A 122 6.68 -0.42 8.33
C ASP A 122 7.17 -1.88 8.34
N ILE A 123 6.26 -2.80 7.98
CA ILE A 123 6.51 -4.24 7.91
C ILE A 123 6.93 -4.59 6.49
N GLU A 124 8.23 -4.80 6.31
CA GLU A 124 8.82 -5.18 5.02
C GLU A 124 8.79 -6.69 4.76
N ARG A 125 8.52 -7.49 5.80
CA ARG A 125 8.69 -8.95 5.76
C ARG A 125 7.36 -9.66 5.66
N TYR A 126 6.82 -9.69 4.46
CA TYR A 126 5.65 -10.49 4.14
C TYR A 126 5.83 -11.22 2.82
N ILE A 127 5.13 -12.35 2.68
CA ILE A 127 5.20 -13.22 1.51
C ILE A 127 3.76 -13.50 1.08
N PRO A 128 3.31 -12.99 -0.07
CA PRO A 128 2.05 -13.42 -0.67
C PRO A 128 2.27 -14.72 -1.44
N TYR A 129 1.43 -15.74 -1.23
CA TYR A 129 1.44 -16.96 -2.06
C TYR A 129 0.06 -17.63 -2.14
N LYS A 130 -0.43 -17.81 -3.38
CA LYS A 130 -1.82 -18.20 -3.67
C LYS A 130 -2.78 -17.24 -2.95
N ASN A 131 -3.79 -17.77 -2.27
CA ASN A 131 -4.75 -16.96 -1.51
C ASN A 131 -4.31 -16.81 -0.05
N ASN A 132 -3.03 -16.54 0.18
CA ASN A 132 -2.49 -16.43 1.53
C ASN A 132 -1.45 -15.32 1.58
N LEU A 133 -1.31 -14.74 2.76
CA LEU A 133 -0.27 -13.77 3.08
C LEU A 133 0.37 -14.19 4.40
N TRP A 134 1.68 -14.45 4.36
CA TRP A 134 2.48 -14.71 5.55
C TRP A 134 3.23 -13.45 5.92
N ILE A 135 3.07 -12.98 7.14
CA ILE A 135 3.79 -11.84 7.69
C ILE A 135 4.74 -12.40 8.73
N LEU A 136 6.03 -12.26 8.45
CA LEU A 136 7.10 -12.95 9.17
C LEU A 136 7.55 -12.10 10.35
N ALA A 137 7.54 -12.69 11.54
CA ALA A 137 8.27 -12.15 12.67
C ALA A 137 9.75 -12.55 12.62
N ASN A 138 10.60 -11.91 13.44
CA ASN A 138 12.03 -12.24 13.52
C ASN A 138 12.28 -13.72 13.86
N GLY A 139 11.45 -14.30 14.75
CA GLY A 139 11.57 -15.70 15.16
C GLY A 139 11.25 -16.72 14.06
N ASN A 140 10.67 -16.28 12.95
CA ASN A 140 10.23 -17.14 11.86
C ASN A 140 11.25 -17.19 10.71
N LEU A 141 12.42 -16.55 10.88
CA LEU A 141 13.51 -16.60 9.92
C LEU A 141 14.36 -17.85 10.15
N ILE A 142 14.60 -18.61 9.08
CA ILE A 142 15.61 -19.68 9.08
C ILE A 142 16.96 -19.00 9.30
N ARG A 143 17.64 -19.35 10.40
CA ARG A 143 19.01 -18.90 10.69
C ARG A 143 20.03 -19.65 9.84
#